data_AF-A0A441TU07-F1
#
_entry.id   AF-A0A441TU07-F1
#
_cell.length_a   1.000
_cell.length_b   1.000
_cell.length_c   1.000
_cell.angle_alpha   90.00
_cell.angle_beta   90.00
_cell.angle_gamma   90.00
#
_symmetry.space_group_name_H-M   'P 1'
#
loop_
_entity.id
_entity.type
_entity.pdbx_description
1 polymer ?
#
loop_
_entity_poly.entity_id
_entity_poly.type
_entity_poly.pdbx_seq_one_letter_code
_entity_poly.pdbx_strand_id
1 'polypeptide(L)'
;PSNIVDEYLKRRGWKENAQTRAYMGALRTSIMSLYEVSDVVPGQSLMARDLLRGGEPILVKEGTATKTLKQWDKIAARIVPVRGKNILAGGVLPFTREATQSLFDALLD
;
A
#
# COMPACT_ATOMS: atom_id res chain seq x y z
N PRO A 1 -3.52 13.09 -13.33
CA PRO A 1 -4.10 11.90 -14.02
C PRO A 1 -5.22 11.26 -13.16
N SER A 2 -6.36 10.94 -13.77
CA SER A 2 -7.46 10.19 -13.15
C SER A 2 -7.10 8.69 -13.13
N ASN A 3 -7.43 7.97 -12.06
CA ASN A 3 -7.24 6.51 -12.02
C ASN A 3 -8.55 5.78 -11.64
N ILE A 4 -8.50 4.44 -11.54
CA ILE A 4 -9.67 3.61 -11.24
C ILE A 4 -10.37 3.98 -9.93
N VAL A 5 -9.64 4.48 -8.93
CA VAL A 5 -10.23 4.94 -7.67
C VAL A 5 -11.14 6.14 -7.89
N ASP A 6 -10.71 7.10 -8.71
CA ASP A 6 -11.53 8.28 -9.04
C ASP A 6 -12.85 7.86 -9.69
N GLU A 7 -12.76 6.95 -10.66
CA GLU A 7 -13.94 6.48 -11.38
C GLU A 7 -14.88 5.68 -10.48
N TYR A 8 -14.33 4.82 -9.61
CA TYR A 8 -15.11 4.05 -8.66
C TYR A 8 -15.83 4.95 -7.66
N LEU A 9 -15.11 5.87 -7.00
CA LEU A 9 -15.67 6.76 -6.00
C LEU A 9 -16.71 7.71 -6.61
N LYS A 10 -16.51 8.17 -7.84
CA LYS A 10 -17.49 8.98 -8.57
C LYS A 10 -18.79 8.23 -8.82
N ARG A 11 -18.74 6.96 -9.28
CA ARG A 11 -19.93 6.17 -9.63
C ARG A 11 -20.62 5.54 -8.43
N ARG A 12 -19.85 5.11 -7.42
CA ARG A 12 -20.30 4.20 -6.35
C ARG A 12 -19.90 4.63 -4.95
N GLY A 13 -19.10 5.69 -4.79
CA GLY A 13 -18.61 6.12 -3.47
C GLY A 13 -19.72 6.47 -2.47
N TRP A 14 -20.91 6.86 -2.92
CA TRP A 14 -22.06 7.10 -2.04
C TRP A 14 -22.57 5.82 -1.34
N LYS A 15 -22.26 4.63 -1.87
CA LYS A 15 -22.56 3.34 -1.22
C LYS A 15 -21.48 2.89 -0.23
N GLU A 16 -20.37 3.62 -0.16
CA GLU A 16 -19.24 3.27 0.70
C GLU A 16 -19.28 4.02 2.03
N ASN A 17 -18.82 3.36 3.09
CA ASN A 17 -18.65 4.02 4.38
C ASN A 17 -17.47 5.02 4.34
N ALA A 18 -17.38 5.89 5.34
CA ALA A 18 -16.35 6.92 5.42
C ALA A 18 -14.92 6.34 5.44
N GLN A 19 -14.72 5.20 6.08
CA GLN A 19 -13.40 4.56 6.18
C GLN A 19 -12.94 4.00 4.82
N THR A 20 -13.81 3.31 4.07
CA THR A 20 -13.49 2.79 2.74
C THR A 20 -13.16 3.93 1.78
N ARG A 21 -13.96 5.00 1.76
CA ARG A 21 -13.69 6.18 0.93
C ARG A 21 -12.34 6.82 1.27
N ALA A 22 -12.03 6.98 2.56
CA ALA A 22 -10.76 7.52 3.00
C ALA A 22 -9.57 6.62 2.60
N TYR A 23 -9.71 5.30 2.78
CA TYR A 23 -8.69 4.34 2.35
C TYR A 23 -8.44 4.41 0.84
N MET A 24 -9.50 4.37 0.03
CA MET A 24 -9.38 4.45 -1.43
C MET A 24 -8.74 5.77 -1.86
N GLY A 25 -9.21 6.90 -1.33
CA GLY A 25 -8.65 8.21 -1.63
C GLY A 25 -7.17 8.34 -1.25
N ALA A 26 -6.75 7.77 -0.12
CA ALA A 26 -5.35 7.75 0.29
C ALA A 26 -4.51 6.78 -0.56
N LEU A 27 -5.05 5.60 -0.88
CA LEU A 27 -4.37 4.61 -1.72
C LEU A 27 -4.09 5.18 -3.12
N ARG A 28 -5.01 5.99 -3.66
CA ARG A 28 -4.89 6.67 -4.96
C ARG A 28 -3.58 7.46 -5.10
N THR A 29 -3.14 8.12 -4.03
CA THR A 29 -1.95 8.99 -4.02
C THR A 29 -0.75 8.34 -3.36
N SER A 30 -0.92 7.17 -2.75
CA SER A 30 0.15 6.41 -2.14
C SER A 30 0.99 5.70 -3.21
N ILE A 31 2.30 5.76 -3.05
CA ILE A 31 3.26 5.21 -4.01
C ILE A 31 3.96 3.98 -3.44
N MET A 32 4.42 3.10 -4.34
CA MET A 32 5.32 2.02 -3.96
C MET A 32 6.69 2.62 -3.66
N SER A 33 7.28 2.26 -2.52
CA SER A 33 8.65 2.62 -2.18
C SER A 33 9.36 1.45 -1.48
N LEU A 34 10.65 1.62 -1.21
CA LEU A 34 11.47 0.67 -0.46
C LEU A 34 11.68 1.19 0.96
N TYR A 35 11.30 0.39 1.95
CA TYR A 35 11.40 0.75 3.37
C TYR A 35 12.34 -0.16 4.12
N GLU A 36 13.13 0.41 5.03
CA GLU A 36 13.81 -0.33 6.08
C GLU A 36 12.95 -0.37 7.35
N VAL A 37 12.84 -1.56 7.93
CA VAL A 37 12.01 -1.83 9.11
C VAL A 37 12.83 -1.64 10.40
N SER A 38 12.25 -0.95 11.39
CA SER A 38 12.77 -0.89 12.77
C SER A 38 11.63 -1.01 13.79
N ASP A 39 11.98 -1.17 15.06
CA ASP A 39 11.05 -1.13 16.21
C ASP A 39 9.78 -1.98 16.02
N VAL A 40 9.98 -3.24 15.62
CA VAL A 40 8.88 -4.17 15.36
C VAL A 40 8.23 -4.59 16.67
N VAL A 41 6.91 -4.39 16.76
CA VAL A 41 6.03 -4.92 17.81
C VAL A 41 5.14 -5.98 17.16
N PRO A 42 5.43 -7.29 17.36
CA PRO A 42 4.69 -8.36 16.72
C PRO A 42 3.19 -8.28 16.94
N GLY A 43 2.41 -8.35 15.86
CA GLY A 43 0.95 -8.28 15.91
C GLY A 43 0.37 -6.87 15.96
N GLN A 44 1.21 -5.82 15.95
CA GLN A 44 0.74 -4.45 16.21
C GLN A 44 1.31 -3.39 15.26
N SER A 45 2.63 -3.30 15.14
CA SER A 45 3.27 -2.20 14.40
C SER A 45 4.75 -2.41 14.11
N LEU A 46 5.26 -1.57 13.22
CA LEU A 46 6.69 -1.36 12.98
C LEU A 46 6.94 0.12 12.66
N MET A 47 8.19 0.55 12.74
CA MET A 47 8.65 1.81 12.15
C MET A 47 9.23 1.52 10.75
N ALA A 48 8.94 2.39 9.79
CA ALA A 48 9.38 2.24 8.40
C ALA A 48 10.08 3.50 7.92
N ARG A 49 11.36 3.39 7.55
CA ARG A 49 12.14 4.47 6.95
C ARG A 49 12.18 4.30 5.44
N ASP A 50 11.75 5.32 4.69
CA ASP A 50 11.80 5.29 3.23
C ASP A 50 13.25 5.47 2.75
N LEU A 51 13.79 4.46 2.08
CA LEU A 51 15.18 4.48 1.60
C LEU A 51 15.35 5.25 0.28
N LEU A 52 14.28 5.38 -0.52
CA LEU A 52 14.34 6.06 -1.82
C LEU A 52 14.04 7.54 -1.70
N ARG A 53 13.14 7.90 -0.79
CA ARG A 53 12.67 9.27 -0.58
C ARG A 53 13.29 9.92 0.66
N GLY A 54 13.95 9.13 1.51
CA GLY A 54 14.52 9.58 2.77
C GLY A 54 13.46 10.01 3.78
N GLY A 55 13.90 10.75 4.79
CA GLY A 55 13.06 11.24 5.89
C GLY A 55 13.09 10.34 7.12
N GLU A 56 12.39 10.79 8.16
CA GLU A 56 12.30 10.06 9.43
C GLU A 56 11.44 8.79 9.32
N PRO A 57 11.77 7.73 10.07
CA PRO A 57 10.93 6.55 10.15
C PRO A 57 9.51 6.91 10.62
N ILE A 58 8.49 6.32 9.99
CA ILE A 58 7.09 6.52 10.37
C ILE A 58 6.49 5.26 11.01
N LEU A 59 5.61 5.44 12.00
CA LEU A 59 4.89 4.33 12.61
C LEU A 59 3.84 3.77 11.64
N VAL A 60 3.89 2.48 11.38
CA VAL A 60 2.95 1.72 10.55
C VAL A 60 2.21 0.70 11.42
N LYS A 61 0.88 0.73 11.37
CA LYS A 61 0.01 -0.28 11.99
C LYS A 61 -0.12 -1.47 11.07
N GLU A 62 0.30 -2.64 11.56
CA GLU A 62 0.34 -3.88 10.79
C GLU A 62 0.31 -5.07 11.76
N GLY A 63 -0.51 -6.08 11.48
CA GLY A 63 -0.71 -7.22 12.40
C GLY A 63 -0.08 -8.55 11.98
N THR A 64 0.07 -8.82 10.68
CA THR A 64 0.50 -10.14 10.20
C THR A 64 1.97 -10.13 9.80
N ALA A 65 2.40 -9.17 8.98
CA ALA A 65 3.79 -9.02 8.56
C ALA A 65 4.75 -8.79 9.74
N THR A 66 4.33 -8.08 10.79
CA THR A 66 5.11 -7.83 12.02
C THR A 66 5.40 -9.11 12.81
N LYS A 67 4.76 -10.24 12.49
CA LYS A 67 5.07 -11.54 13.10
C LYS A 67 6.27 -12.23 12.44
N THR A 68 6.67 -11.81 11.25
CA THR A 68 7.77 -12.42 10.48
C THR A 68 8.88 -11.42 10.16
N LEU A 69 8.54 -10.15 9.92
CA LEU A 69 9.50 -9.08 9.69
C LEU A 69 10.35 -8.83 10.93
N LYS A 70 11.64 -8.67 10.70
CA LYS A 70 12.65 -8.39 11.69
C LYS A 70 13.21 -6.99 11.49
N GLN A 71 13.89 -6.51 12.52
CA GLN A 71 14.65 -5.28 12.43
C GLN A 71 15.66 -5.37 11.27
N TRP A 72 15.77 -4.27 10.51
CA TRP A 72 16.61 -4.08 9.32
C TRP A 72 16.17 -4.81 8.06
N ASP A 73 15.07 -5.57 8.10
CA ASP A 73 14.45 -6.10 6.89
C ASP A 73 14.06 -4.95 5.97
N LYS A 74 14.15 -5.20 4.66
CA LYS A 74 13.78 -4.23 3.62
C LYS A 74 12.56 -4.74 2.87
N ILE A 75 11.53 -3.91 2.78
CA ILE A 75 10.26 -4.26 2.14
C ILE A 75 9.90 -3.24 1.07
N ALA A 76 9.45 -3.73 -0.09
CA ALA A 76 8.76 -2.90 -1.06
C ALA A 76 7.27 -2.89 -0.73
N ALA A 77 6.72 -1.73 -0.40
CA ALA A 77 5.31 -1.60 -0.05
C ALA A 77 4.75 -0.23 -0.43
N ARG A 78 3.42 -0.10 -0.40
CA ARG A 78 2.76 1.20 -0.31
C ARG A 78 2.34 1.42 1.14
N ILE A 79 2.75 2.52 1.73
CA ILE A 79 2.20 2.97 3.01
C ILE A 79 1.04 3.92 2.73
N VAL A 80 -0.14 3.61 3.27
CA VAL A 80 -1.38 4.35 3.04
C VAL A 80 -1.78 5.10 4.32
N PRO A 81 -1.84 6.44 4.30
CA PRO A 81 -2.30 7.22 5.44
C PRO A 81 -3.84 7.25 5.48
N VAL A 82 -4.44 6.60 6.47
CA VAL A 82 -5.90 6.55 6.66
C VAL A 82 -6.26 7.01 8.06
N ARG A 83 -6.98 8.15 8.15
CA ARG A 83 -7.54 8.69 9.40
C ARG A 83 -6.50 8.78 10.54
N GLY A 84 -5.32 9.32 10.24
CA GLY A 84 -4.25 9.53 11.21
C GLY A 84 -3.41 8.29 11.54
N LYS A 85 -3.59 7.19 10.81
CA LYS A 85 -2.76 5.99 10.92
C LYS A 85 -2.13 5.67 9.57
N ASN A 86 -0.90 5.19 9.59
CA ASN A 86 -0.29 4.59 8.40
C ASN A 86 -0.50 3.08 8.44
N ILE A 87 -0.90 2.49 7.33
CA ILE A 87 -1.03 1.04 7.16
C ILE A 87 -0.29 0.60 5.91
N LEU A 88 0.17 -0.65 5.87
CA LEU A 88 0.61 -1.23 4.60
C LEU A 88 -0.61 -1.52 3.72
N ALA A 89 -0.55 -1.12 2.45
CA ALA A 89 -1.48 -1.66 1.47
C ALA A 89 -1.09 -3.12 1.18
N GLY A 90 -2.01 -4.05 1.46
CA GLY A 90 -1.95 -5.39 0.89
C GLY A 90 -2.36 -5.32 -0.59
N GLY A 91 -1.50 -5.80 -1.49
CA GLY A 91 -1.80 -5.80 -2.92
C GLY A 91 -1.04 -6.88 -3.65
N VAL A 92 -1.53 -8.11 -3.55
CA VAL A 92 -1.27 -9.12 -4.59
C VAL A 92 -2.42 -9.01 -5.56
N LEU A 93 -2.16 -8.54 -6.79
CA LEU A 93 -3.10 -8.67 -7.88
C LEU A 93 -2.72 -9.95 -8.63
N PRO A 94 -3.39 -11.08 -8.38
CA PRO A 94 -3.12 -12.29 -9.13
C PRO A 94 -3.58 -12.06 -10.57
N PHE A 95 -2.66 -12.24 -11.52
CA PHE A 95 -3.01 -12.30 -12.92
C PHE A 95 -3.24 -13.76 -13.29
N THR A 96 -4.28 -14.02 -14.09
CA THR A 96 -4.34 -15.28 -14.82
C THR A 96 -3.22 -15.30 -15.86
N ARG A 97 -2.91 -16.48 -16.39
CA ARG A 97 -1.89 -16.61 -17.44
C ARG A 97 -2.26 -15.75 -18.67
N GLU A 98 -3.53 -15.74 -19.02
CA GLU A 98 -4.09 -14.98 -20.13
C GLU A 98 -3.98 -13.48 -19.87
N ALA A 99 -4.35 -13.01 -18.68
CA ALA A 99 -4.23 -11.60 -18.33
C ALA A 99 -2.75 -11.13 -18.34
N THR A 100 -1.83 -12.01 -17.96
CA THR A 100 -0.37 -11.73 -18.01
C THR A 100 0.09 -11.57 -19.46
N GLN A 101 -0.34 -12.47 -20.34
CA GLN A 101 0.03 -12.41 -21.76
C GLN A 101 -0.50 -11.13 -22.40
N SER A 102 -1.77 -10.81 -22.18
CA SER A 102 -2.38 -9.57 -22.69
C SER A 102 -1.67 -8.31 -22.17
N LEU A 103 -1.16 -8.33 -20.94
CA LEU A 103 -0.40 -7.21 -20.38
C LEU A 103 0.95 -7.05 -21.09
N PHE A 104 1.67 -8.14 -21.37
CA PHE A 104 2.96 -8.08 -22.07
C PHE A 104 2.80 -7.65 -23.52
N ASP A 105 1.81 -8.19 -24.22
CA ASP A 105 1.52 -7.79 -25.60
C ASP A 105 1.23 -6.27 -25.68
N ALA A 106 0.56 -5.71 -24.66
CA ALA A 106 0.23 -4.28 -24.61
C ALA A 106 1.36 -3.35 -24.12
N LEU A 107 2.38 -3.87 -23.43
CA LEU A 107 3.48 -3.07 -22.85
C LEU A 107 4.79 -3.16 -23.63
N LEU A 108 4.94 -4.16 -24.49
CA LEU A 108 6.16 -4.43 -25.28
C LEU A 108 6.03 -4.06 -26.76
N ASP A 109 4.90 -3.48 -27.15
CA ASP A 109 4.77 -2.65 -28.36
C ASP A 109 5.29 -1.22 -28.10
#